data_AF-A0AAD9UU75-F1
#
_entry.id   AF-A0AAD9UU75-F1
#
_cell.length_a   1.000
_cell.length_b   1.000
_cell.length_c   1.000
_cell.angle_alpha   90.00
_cell.angle_beta   90.00
_cell.angle_gamma   90.00
#
_symmetry.space_group_name_H-M   'P 1'
#
loop_
_entity.id
_entity.type
_entity.pdbx_description
1 polymer ?
#
loop_
_entity_poly.entity_id
_entity_poly.type
_entity_poly.pdbx_seq_one_letter_code
_entity_poly.pdbx_strand_id
1 'polypeptide(L)'
;MLLDVHCICHRLALACGDANDHISYIKTVEKVLIRLCSFFHNSGKRTAAYTKAVITSAELQISHSAKKRVVKRVKKATQTRWLSTESTVDGIFLNFVPLIQTLQIYSNDSDPVAINLITEIKSKNFVGAVYLLHEVLPILSHLSRAFQKGNISFAVIAPAVEFILEELKSVSKKQSPLECLRRDLAEDVRLHYSGLTPLTTHDETLLRNLTSKYVHALHDNIASRFKDSLPILSAFKIFDPVAVPPMSDHGFSEYGDKDKDPCRISVSAGDWRMKGPEDRGIYL
;
A
#
# COMPACT_ATOMS: atom_id res chain seq x y z
N MET A 1 7.15 -31.13 3.46
CA MET A 1 6.48 -29.83 3.70
C MET A 1 6.85 -28.92 2.55
N LEU A 2 6.04 -28.90 1.47
CA LEU A 2 6.22 -27.88 0.44
C LEU A 2 5.89 -26.55 1.12
N LEU A 3 6.90 -25.68 1.25
CA LEU A 3 6.64 -24.27 1.47
C LEU A 3 5.82 -23.83 0.27
N ASP A 4 4.53 -23.55 0.46
CA ASP A 4 3.80 -22.68 -0.46
C ASP A 4 4.48 -21.31 -0.37
N VAL A 5 5.57 -21.16 -1.13
CA VAL A 5 6.33 -19.91 -1.26
C VAL A 5 5.51 -19.01 -2.16
N HIS A 6 4.38 -18.54 -1.64
CA HIS A 6 3.87 -17.26 -2.07
C HIS A 6 5.03 -16.28 -1.94
N CYS A 7 5.42 -15.68 -3.07
CA CYS A 7 6.40 -14.60 -3.08
C CYS A 7 6.05 -13.61 -1.96
N ILE A 8 7.05 -13.10 -1.25
CA ILE A 8 6.88 -12.19 -0.12
C ILE A 8 6.00 -10.98 -0.51
N CYS A 9 6.09 -10.53 -1.77
CA CYS A 9 5.18 -9.54 -2.36
C CYS A 9 3.72 -10.00 -2.42
N HIS A 10 3.47 -11.24 -2.82
CA HIS A 10 2.12 -11.82 -2.86
C HIS A 10 1.55 -12.00 -1.46
N ARG A 11 2.36 -12.39 -0.47
CA ARG A 11 1.93 -12.46 0.94
C ARG A 11 1.48 -11.10 1.46
N LEU A 12 2.22 -10.03 1.16
CA LEU A 12 1.83 -8.67 1.50
C LEU A 12 0.53 -8.26 0.79
N ALA A 13 0.38 -8.60 -0.50
CA ALA A 13 -0.84 -8.30 -1.24
C ALA A 13 -2.07 -9.01 -0.66
N LEU A 14 -1.94 -10.28 -0.27
CA LEU A 14 -2.99 -11.03 0.43
C LEU A 14 -3.33 -10.40 1.78
N ALA A 15 -2.33 -10.03 2.58
CA ALA A 15 -2.55 -9.36 3.86
C ALA A 15 -3.38 -8.07 3.72
N CYS A 16 -3.10 -7.28 2.68
CA CYS A 16 -3.85 -6.07 2.37
C CYS A 16 -5.27 -6.39 1.89
N GLY A 17 -5.42 -7.42 1.04
CA GLY A 17 -6.72 -7.89 0.56
C GLY A 17 -7.62 -8.33 1.72
N ASP A 18 -7.10 -9.14 2.62
CA ASP A 18 -7.84 -9.59 3.80
C ASP A 18 -8.24 -8.40 4.68
N ALA A 19 -7.33 -7.45 4.95
CA ALA A 19 -7.66 -6.26 5.75
C ALA A 19 -8.80 -5.44 5.11
N ASN A 20 -8.81 -5.30 3.79
CA ASN A 20 -9.90 -4.63 3.06
C ASN A 20 -11.21 -5.42 3.17
N ASP A 21 -11.14 -6.74 3.20
CA ASP A 21 -12.30 -7.61 3.36
C ASP A 21 -12.97 -7.47 4.73
N HIS A 22 -12.19 -7.21 5.78
CA HIS A 22 -12.69 -6.97 7.13
C HIS A 22 -13.34 -5.59 7.30
N ILE A 23 -12.95 -4.60 6.49
CA ILE A 23 -13.48 -3.23 6.57
C ILE A 23 -14.34 -2.91 5.35
N SER A 24 -15.63 -3.23 5.42
CA SER A 24 -16.60 -3.08 4.33
C SER A 24 -16.60 -1.68 3.67
N TYR A 25 -16.34 -0.63 4.45
CA TYR A 25 -16.29 0.73 3.91
C TYR A 25 -15.10 0.96 2.97
N ILE A 26 -13.94 0.34 3.23
CA ILE A 26 -12.76 0.46 2.35
C ILE A 26 -13.03 -0.16 0.98
N LYS A 27 -13.76 -1.28 0.92
CA LYS A 27 -14.26 -1.85 -0.34
C LYS A 27 -15.18 -0.89 -1.10
N THR A 28 -16.04 -0.18 -0.38
CA THR A 28 -16.90 0.84 -1.00
C THR A 28 -16.06 1.97 -1.58
N VAL A 29 -15.06 2.45 -0.84
CA VAL A 29 -14.12 3.47 -1.32
C VAL A 29 -13.40 2.99 -2.57
N GLU A 30 -12.89 1.76 -2.59
CA GLU A 30 -12.25 1.17 -3.78
C GLU A 30 -13.16 1.18 -5.01
N LYS A 31 -14.43 0.78 -4.85
CA LYS A 31 -15.42 0.82 -5.95
C LYS A 31 -15.67 2.25 -6.45
N VAL A 32 -15.70 3.24 -5.57
CA VAL A 32 -15.81 4.66 -5.96
C VAL A 32 -14.55 5.09 -6.72
N LEU A 33 -13.35 4.74 -6.25
CA LEU A 33 -12.09 5.07 -6.92
C LEU A 33 -12.01 4.48 -8.34
N ILE A 34 -12.43 3.23 -8.52
CA ILE A 34 -12.48 2.59 -9.84
C ILE A 34 -13.48 3.31 -10.75
N ARG A 35 -14.68 3.63 -10.26
CA ARG A 35 -15.69 4.37 -11.04
C ARG A 35 -15.21 5.76 -11.43
N LEU A 36 -14.55 6.49 -10.53
CA LEU A 36 -13.91 7.78 -10.82
C LEU A 36 -12.87 7.63 -11.94
N CYS A 37 -11.96 6.66 -11.81
CA CYS A 37 -10.96 6.42 -12.85
C CYS A 37 -11.62 6.13 -14.20
N SER A 38 -12.60 5.23 -14.24
CA SER A 38 -13.31 4.88 -15.48
C SER A 38 -14.08 6.06 -16.07
N PHE A 39 -14.68 6.91 -15.24
CA PHE A 39 -15.41 8.09 -15.69
C PHE A 39 -14.56 9.02 -16.57
N PHE A 40 -13.30 9.24 -16.17
CA PHE A 40 -12.35 10.05 -16.93
C PHE A 40 -11.67 9.26 -18.06
N HIS A 41 -11.10 8.09 -17.78
CA HIS A 41 -10.28 7.34 -18.75
C HIS A 41 -11.07 6.92 -19.99
N ASN A 42 -12.37 6.63 -19.85
CA ASN A 42 -13.20 6.19 -20.97
C ASN A 42 -13.65 7.33 -21.88
N SER A 43 -13.30 8.59 -21.58
CA SER A 43 -13.70 9.75 -22.37
C SER A 43 -12.55 10.76 -22.50
N GLY A 44 -12.05 10.91 -23.73
CA GLY A 44 -11.04 11.93 -24.05
C GLY A 44 -11.50 13.35 -23.68
N LYS A 45 -12.79 13.66 -23.90
CA LYS A 45 -13.39 14.95 -23.51
C LYS A 45 -13.33 15.18 -21.99
N ARG A 46 -13.74 14.20 -21.19
CA ARG A 46 -13.71 14.28 -19.71
C ARG A 46 -12.28 14.37 -19.19
N THR A 47 -11.36 13.59 -19.76
CA THR A 47 -9.93 13.64 -19.42
C THR A 47 -9.31 15.01 -19.73
N ALA A 48 -9.62 15.60 -20.90
CA ALA A 48 -9.13 16.91 -21.27
C ALA A 48 -9.68 18.02 -20.35
N ALA A 49 -10.98 17.97 -20.03
CA ALA A 49 -11.61 18.90 -19.09
C ALA A 49 -10.97 18.82 -17.70
N TYR A 50 -10.78 17.61 -17.18
CA TYR A 50 -10.13 17.40 -15.89
C TYR A 50 -8.68 17.90 -15.90
N THR A 51 -7.91 17.58 -16.95
CA THR A 51 -6.52 18.04 -17.09
C THR A 51 -6.43 19.56 -17.11
N LYS A 52 -7.35 20.22 -17.83
CA LYS A 52 -7.45 21.69 -17.85
C LYS A 52 -7.73 22.25 -16.46
N ALA A 53 -8.70 21.70 -15.74
CA ALA A 53 -9.03 22.13 -14.38
C ALA A 53 -7.83 21.98 -13.42
N VAL A 54 -7.07 20.88 -13.53
CA VAL A 54 -5.86 20.66 -12.74
C VAL A 54 -4.79 21.70 -13.05
N ILE A 55 -4.52 21.98 -14.33
CA ILE A 55 -3.53 22.99 -14.74
C ILE A 55 -3.93 24.38 -14.23
N THR A 56 -5.18 24.80 -14.45
CA THR A 56 -5.69 26.09 -13.97
C THR A 56 -5.57 26.21 -12.45
N SER A 57 -5.90 25.16 -11.71
CA SER A 57 -5.74 25.18 -10.24
C SER A 57 -4.28 25.28 -9.80
N ALA A 58 -3.34 24.73 -10.56
CA ALA A 58 -1.92 24.84 -10.27
C ALA A 58 -1.39 26.25 -10.56
N GLU A 59 -1.81 26.86 -11.66
CA GLU A 59 -1.46 28.24 -12.04
C GLU A 59 -1.92 29.25 -10.99
N LEU A 60 -3.16 29.12 -10.49
CA LEU A 60 -3.72 29.97 -9.43
C LEU A 60 -3.00 29.82 -8.07
N GLN A 61 -2.37 28.67 -7.82
CA GLN A 61 -1.61 28.44 -6.59
C GLN A 61 -0.18 28.97 -6.69
N ILE A 62 0.41 28.97 -7.90
CA ILE A 62 1.77 29.49 -8.14
C ILE A 62 1.83 31.02 -7.98
N SER A 63 0.74 31.75 -8.25
CA SER A 63 0.67 33.20 -7.98
C SER A 63 0.62 33.52 -6.47
N HIS A 64 0.24 32.56 -5.62
CA HIS A 64 0.07 32.79 -4.17
C HIS A 64 1.19 32.17 -3.30
N SER A 65 2.02 31.25 -3.83
CA SER A 65 3.32 30.88 -3.25
C SER A 65 4.12 29.97 -4.19
N ALA A 66 5.41 30.30 -4.40
CA ALA A 66 6.30 29.55 -5.27
C ALA A 66 6.72 28.19 -4.65
N LYS A 67 5.98 27.12 -4.94
CA LYS A 67 6.48 25.74 -4.84
C LYS A 67 6.05 24.91 -6.04
N LYS A 68 7.05 24.35 -6.76
CA LYS A 68 6.87 23.41 -7.88
C LYS A 68 6.02 22.21 -7.44
N ARG A 69 4.75 22.14 -7.87
CA ARG A 69 3.96 20.91 -7.83
C ARG A 69 4.05 20.21 -9.18
N VAL A 70 4.52 18.96 -9.17
CA VAL A 70 4.45 18.07 -10.34
C VAL A 70 3.01 17.62 -10.50
N VAL A 71 2.39 17.93 -11.65
CA VAL A 71 1.04 17.45 -12.01
C VAL A 71 1.10 15.94 -12.23
N LYS A 72 0.75 15.14 -11.22
CA LYS A 72 0.55 13.69 -11.39
C LYS A 72 -0.77 13.47 -12.13
N ARG A 73 -0.73 12.89 -13.33
CA ARG A 73 -1.93 12.40 -14.04
C ARG A 73 -2.57 11.27 -13.23
N VAL A 74 -3.91 11.27 -13.14
CA VAL A 74 -4.66 10.16 -12.53
C VAL A 74 -4.41 8.92 -13.38
N LYS A 75 -3.71 7.93 -12.80
CA LYS A 75 -3.52 6.61 -13.42
C LYS A 75 -4.75 5.75 -13.14
N LYS A 76 -5.05 4.83 -14.07
CA LYS A 76 -6.15 3.87 -13.94
C LYS A 76 -5.93 2.97 -12.73
N ALA A 77 -6.88 2.96 -11.80
CA ALA A 77 -6.97 1.93 -10.77
C ALA A 77 -7.38 0.60 -11.41
N THR A 78 -6.69 -0.48 -11.06
CA THR A 78 -7.02 -1.84 -11.49
C THR A 78 -7.37 -2.70 -10.28
N GLN A 79 -8.54 -3.37 -10.32
CA GLN A 79 -9.04 -4.24 -9.24
C GLN A 79 -8.03 -5.28 -8.72
N THR A 80 -7.09 -5.72 -9.56
CA THR A 80 -6.17 -6.81 -9.21
C THR A 80 -5.02 -6.42 -8.31
N ARG A 81 -4.81 -5.12 -8.01
CA ARG A 81 -3.64 -4.68 -7.22
C ARG A 81 -3.98 -3.48 -6.33
N TRP A 82 -4.36 -3.72 -5.07
CA TRP A 82 -4.57 -2.65 -4.08
C TRP A 82 -3.39 -1.67 -3.97
N LEU A 83 -2.15 -2.17 -4.06
CA LEU A 83 -0.94 -1.34 -4.06
C LEU A 83 -0.82 -0.44 -5.31
N SER A 84 -1.53 -0.75 -6.40
CA SER A 84 -1.60 0.12 -7.59
C SER A 84 -2.54 1.32 -7.40
N THR A 85 -3.38 1.28 -6.36
CA THR A 85 -4.34 2.34 -6.02
C THR A 85 -3.65 3.57 -5.39
N GLU A 86 -2.39 3.44 -4.93
CA GLU A 86 -1.56 4.54 -4.37
C GLU A 86 -1.59 5.76 -5.29
N SER A 87 -1.27 5.59 -6.58
CA SER A 87 -1.22 6.71 -7.53
C SER A 87 -2.58 7.35 -7.80
N THR A 88 -3.68 6.60 -7.67
CA THR A 88 -5.04 7.12 -7.84
C THR A 88 -5.45 7.95 -6.63
N VAL A 89 -5.20 7.43 -5.42
CA VAL A 89 -5.45 8.13 -4.16
C VAL A 89 -4.62 9.40 -4.07
N ASP A 90 -3.33 9.35 -4.41
CA ASP A 90 -2.46 10.54 -4.55
C ASP A 90 -3.07 11.59 -5.48
N GLY A 91 -3.52 11.16 -6.66
CA GLY A 91 -4.10 12.06 -7.65
C GLY A 91 -5.37 12.75 -7.14
N ILE A 92 -6.24 12.02 -6.47
CA ILE A 92 -7.49 12.54 -5.88
C ILE A 92 -7.19 13.45 -4.70
N PHE A 93 -6.31 13.04 -3.79
CA PHE A 93 -5.90 13.84 -2.63
C PHE A 93 -5.33 15.19 -3.07
N LEU A 94 -4.40 15.19 -4.03
CA LEU A 94 -3.74 16.40 -4.51
C LEU A 94 -4.65 17.32 -5.35
N ASN A 95 -5.59 16.73 -6.10
CA ASN A 95 -6.39 17.46 -7.08
C ASN A 95 -7.90 17.38 -6.76
N PHE A 96 -8.25 17.31 -5.48
CA PHE A 96 -9.63 17.14 -5.05
C PHE A 96 -10.55 18.28 -5.53
N VAL A 97 -10.11 19.54 -5.41
CA VAL A 97 -10.90 20.70 -5.87
C VAL A 97 -11.13 20.67 -7.39
N PRO A 98 -10.10 20.52 -8.25
CA PRO A 98 -10.27 20.31 -9.68
C PRO A 98 -11.19 19.14 -10.05
N LEU A 99 -11.12 18.05 -9.27
CA LEU A 99 -11.96 16.88 -9.47
C LEU A 99 -13.44 17.21 -9.24
N ILE A 100 -13.77 17.86 -8.12
CA ILE A 100 -15.13 18.31 -7.83
C ILE A 100 -15.62 19.27 -8.92
N GLN A 101 -14.84 20.29 -9.26
CA GLN A 101 -15.21 21.27 -10.29
C GLN A 101 -15.51 20.60 -11.64
N THR A 102 -14.69 19.63 -12.03
CA THR A 102 -14.90 18.92 -13.30
C THR A 102 -16.17 18.07 -13.24
N LEU A 103 -16.41 17.35 -12.14
CA LEU A 103 -17.63 16.56 -11.97
C LEU A 103 -18.88 17.44 -11.91
N GLN A 104 -18.79 18.65 -11.35
CA GLN A 104 -19.90 19.61 -11.33
C GLN A 104 -20.32 20.04 -12.73
N ILE A 105 -19.38 20.24 -13.66
CA ILE A 105 -19.71 20.57 -15.05
C ILE A 105 -20.62 19.48 -15.64
N TYR A 106 -20.24 18.21 -15.51
CA TYR A 106 -21.03 17.10 -16.04
C TYR A 106 -22.31 16.83 -15.24
N SER A 107 -22.29 17.06 -13.93
CA SER A 107 -23.48 16.96 -13.08
C SER A 107 -24.54 17.99 -13.47
N ASN A 108 -24.12 19.21 -13.80
CA ASN A 108 -25.02 20.27 -14.27
C ASN A 108 -25.59 19.98 -15.66
N ASP A 109 -24.84 19.26 -16.49
CA ASP A 109 -25.31 18.68 -17.76
C ASP A 109 -26.21 17.44 -17.58
N SER A 110 -26.65 17.16 -16.34
CA SER A 110 -27.52 16.03 -15.99
C SER A 110 -26.92 14.64 -16.27
N ASP A 111 -25.59 14.49 -16.26
CA ASP A 111 -24.93 13.19 -16.35
C ASP A 111 -25.16 12.38 -15.05
N PRO A 112 -25.88 11.24 -15.10
CA PRO A 112 -26.27 10.51 -13.90
C PRO A 112 -25.06 9.89 -13.17
N VAL A 113 -23.99 9.56 -13.90
CA VAL A 113 -22.76 9.02 -13.29
C VAL A 113 -22.04 10.12 -12.53
N ALA A 114 -21.95 11.33 -13.10
CA ALA A 114 -21.35 12.49 -12.44
C ALA A 114 -22.13 12.90 -11.18
N ILE A 115 -23.47 12.93 -11.23
CA ILE A 115 -24.35 13.24 -10.09
C ILE A 115 -24.14 12.26 -8.93
N ASN A 116 -24.06 10.96 -9.24
CA ASN A 116 -23.81 9.94 -8.21
C ASN A 116 -22.39 10.07 -7.64
N LEU A 117 -21.38 10.21 -8.51
CA LEU A 117 -19.99 10.34 -8.08
C LEU A 117 -19.76 11.57 -7.20
N ILE A 118 -20.30 12.74 -7.58
CA ILE A 118 -20.11 13.95 -6.78
C ILE A 118 -20.74 13.82 -5.39
N THR A 119 -21.89 13.14 -5.29
CA THR A 119 -22.57 12.89 -4.02
C THR A 119 -21.74 11.98 -3.12
N GLU A 120 -21.18 10.89 -3.68
CA GLU A 120 -20.35 9.94 -2.94
C GLU A 120 -19.04 10.57 -2.45
N ILE A 121 -18.33 11.28 -3.33
CA ILE A 121 -16.98 11.79 -3.01
C ILE A 121 -16.97 13.03 -2.13
N LYS A 122 -18.07 13.81 -2.11
CA LYS A 122 -18.23 14.94 -1.18
C LYS A 122 -18.65 14.50 0.22
N SER A 123 -18.89 13.20 0.44
CA SER A 123 -19.11 12.71 1.79
C SER A 123 -17.83 12.80 2.62
N LYS A 124 -17.94 13.28 3.87
CA LYS A 124 -16.80 13.39 4.80
C LYS A 124 -16.13 12.05 5.06
N ASN A 125 -16.91 10.97 5.08
CA ASN A 125 -16.39 9.61 5.20
C ASN A 125 -15.47 9.25 4.03
N PHE A 126 -15.85 9.61 2.80
CA PHE A 126 -15.02 9.30 1.63
C PHE A 126 -13.74 10.13 1.65
N VAL A 127 -13.85 11.43 1.91
CA VAL A 127 -12.68 12.31 2.01
C VAL A 127 -11.74 11.85 3.11
N GLY A 128 -12.26 11.53 4.30
CA GLY A 128 -11.46 10.99 5.40
C GLY A 128 -10.79 9.65 5.05
N ALA A 129 -11.47 8.77 4.32
CA ALA A 129 -10.87 7.55 3.81
C ALA A 129 -9.75 7.82 2.78
N VAL A 130 -9.90 8.81 1.90
CA VAL A 130 -8.83 9.23 0.97
C VAL A 130 -7.60 9.71 1.75
N TYR A 131 -7.78 10.49 2.81
CA TYR A 131 -6.67 10.94 3.67
C TYR A 131 -5.98 9.76 4.37
N LEU A 132 -6.76 8.83 4.92
CA LEU A 132 -6.26 7.59 5.53
C LEU A 132 -5.44 6.77 4.52
N LEU A 133 -5.99 6.54 3.33
CA LEU A 133 -5.33 5.76 2.29
C LEU A 133 -4.10 6.46 1.72
N HIS A 134 -4.12 7.79 1.63
CA HIS A 134 -2.97 8.58 1.17
C HIS A 134 -1.78 8.46 2.12
N GLU A 135 -2.02 8.22 3.42
CA GLU A 135 -0.94 8.01 4.39
C GLU A 135 -0.52 6.54 4.47
N VAL A 136 -1.48 5.61 4.43
CA VAL A 136 -1.21 4.16 4.61
C VAL A 136 -0.66 3.48 3.35
N LEU A 137 -1.15 3.82 2.16
CA LEU A 137 -0.71 3.14 0.93
C LEU A 137 0.79 3.34 0.64
N PRO A 138 1.40 4.52 0.82
CA PRO A 138 2.85 4.69 0.66
C PRO A 138 3.68 3.83 1.61
N ILE A 139 3.23 3.64 2.85
CA ILE A 139 3.86 2.74 3.83
C ILE A 139 3.87 1.31 3.26
N LEU A 140 2.72 0.80 2.82
CA LEU A 140 2.60 -0.54 2.25
C LEU A 140 3.38 -0.69 0.94
N SER A 141 3.36 0.32 0.08
CA SER A 141 4.12 0.33 -1.16
C SER A 141 5.63 0.39 -0.93
N HIS A 142 6.10 1.04 0.15
CA HIS A 142 7.51 1.00 0.54
C HIS A 142 7.94 -0.44 0.83
N LEU A 143 7.16 -1.18 1.61
CA LEU A 143 7.43 -2.59 1.91
C LEU A 143 7.43 -3.44 0.64
N SER A 144 6.41 -3.25 -0.22
CA SER A 144 6.35 -3.97 -1.50
C SER A 144 7.55 -3.68 -2.39
N ARG A 145 8.05 -2.44 -2.42
CA ARG A 145 9.24 -2.06 -3.19
C ARG A 145 10.51 -2.66 -2.59
N ALA A 146 10.63 -2.72 -1.27
CA ALA A 146 11.72 -3.42 -0.59
C ALA A 146 11.77 -4.91 -0.98
N PHE A 147 10.60 -5.53 -1.18
CA PHE A 147 10.47 -6.93 -1.63
C PHE A 147 10.65 -7.15 -3.14
N GLN A 148 10.91 -6.12 -3.94
CA GLN A 148 11.06 -6.22 -5.40
C GLN A 148 12.43 -5.75 -5.90
N LYS A 149 13.25 -5.12 -5.04
CA LYS A 149 14.61 -4.71 -5.41
C LYS A 149 15.42 -5.97 -5.69
N GLY A 150 15.94 -6.12 -6.91
CA GLY A 150 16.48 -7.38 -7.47
C GLY A 150 17.67 -8.04 -6.74
N ASN A 151 18.07 -7.55 -5.57
CA ASN A 151 19.10 -8.14 -4.71
C ASN A 151 18.64 -8.11 -3.24
N ILE A 152 17.46 -8.67 -2.95
CA ILE A 152 16.90 -8.68 -1.59
C ILE A 152 17.81 -9.57 -0.73
N SER A 153 18.62 -8.96 0.14
CA SER A 153 19.19 -9.69 1.26
C SER A 153 18.03 -10.13 2.15
N PHE A 154 17.87 -11.44 2.37
CA PHE A 154 16.78 -11.94 3.22
C PHE A 154 16.85 -11.36 4.65
N ALA A 155 18.05 -10.96 5.08
CA ALA A 155 18.31 -10.26 6.33
C ALA A 155 17.55 -8.93 6.46
N VAL A 156 17.17 -8.27 5.36
CA VAL A 156 16.47 -6.98 5.41
C VAL A 156 14.94 -7.11 5.48
N ILE A 157 14.39 -8.31 5.27
CA ILE A 157 12.94 -8.51 5.23
C ILE A 157 12.32 -8.35 6.61
N ALA A 158 12.86 -9.03 7.63
CA ALA A 158 12.31 -8.95 8.98
C ALA A 158 12.36 -7.52 9.55
N PRO A 159 13.51 -6.80 9.48
CA PRO A 159 13.56 -5.40 9.88
C PRO A 159 12.59 -4.50 9.09
N ALA A 160 12.40 -4.75 7.78
CA ALA A 160 11.46 -3.98 6.97
C ALA A 160 9.99 -4.22 7.37
N VAL A 161 9.62 -5.46 7.71
CA VAL A 161 8.26 -5.78 8.19
C VAL A 161 8.02 -5.13 9.55
N GLU A 162 8.95 -5.28 10.49
CA GLU A 162 8.85 -4.67 11.83
C GLU A 162 8.72 -3.14 11.76
N PHE A 163 9.57 -2.50 10.94
CA PHE A 163 9.52 -1.05 10.71
C PHE A 163 8.14 -0.60 10.22
N ILE A 164 7.56 -1.32 9.25
CA ILE A 164 6.26 -0.97 8.67
C ILE A 164 5.11 -1.20 9.65
N LEU A 165 5.18 -2.23 10.49
CA LEU A 165 4.19 -2.45 11.54
C LEU A 165 4.20 -1.30 12.56
N GLU A 166 5.38 -0.78 12.93
CA GLU A 166 5.49 0.39 13.80
C GLU A 166 5.01 1.69 13.13
N GLU A 167 5.31 1.89 11.84
CA GLU A 167 4.77 3.02 11.08
C GLU A 167 3.24 2.98 10.99
N LEU A 168 2.65 1.80 10.77
CA LEU A 168 1.19 1.64 10.80
C LEU A 168 0.63 2.01 12.19
N LYS A 169 1.21 1.50 13.28
CA LYS A 169 0.80 1.86 14.66
C LYS A 169 0.91 3.37 14.90
N SER A 170 1.94 4.02 14.37
CA SER A 170 2.17 5.46 14.46
C SER A 170 1.00 6.25 13.86
N VAL A 171 0.44 5.82 12.71
CA VAL A 171 -0.76 6.42 12.10
C VAL A 171 -1.96 6.35 13.05
N SER A 172 -2.22 5.18 13.65
CA SER A 172 -3.35 5.01 14.58
C SER A 172 -3.15 5.77 15.90
N LYS A 173 -1.91 5.92 16.40
CA LYS A 173 -1.64 6.68 17.62
C LYS A 173 -1.79 8.19 17.40
N LYS A 174 -1.23 8.70 16.30
CA LYS A 174 -1.22 10.13 15.99
C LYS A 174 -2.55 10.63 15.43
N GLN A 175 -3.35 9.73 14.83
CA GLN A 175 -4.56 10.11 14.08
C GLN A 175 -4.26 11.18 13.02
N SER A 176 -3.06 11.10 12.43
CA SER A 176 -2.52 12.06 11.45
C SER A 176 -3.42 12.28 10.23
N PRO A 177 -4.13 11.27 9.68
CA PRO A 177 -5.06 11.51 8.57
C PRO A 177 -6.16 12.51 8.93
N LEU A 178 -6.71 12.40 10.13
CA LEU A 178 -7.78 13.28 10.59
C LEU A 178 -7.26 14.69 10.88
N GLU A 179 -6.11 14.82 11.53
CA GLU A 179 -5.51 16.13 11.78
C GLU A 179 -5.12 16.85 10.48
N CYS A 180 -4.64 16.10 9.49
CA CYS A 180 -4.37 16.64 8.16
C CYS A 180 -5.66 17.10 7.46
N LEU A 181 -6.74 16.33 7.54
CA LEU A 181 -8.04 16.72 6.99
C LEU A 181 -8.59 17.97 7.68
N ARG A 182 -8.51 18.04 9.01
CA ARG A 182 -8.97 19.19 9.79
C ARG A 182 -8.24 20.47 9.37
N ARG A 183 -6.92 20.38 9.18
CA ARG A 183 -6.11 21.50 8.69
C ARG A 183 -6.51 21.94 7.29
N ASP A 184 -6.73 20.98 6.39
CA ASP A 184 -7.04 21.28 4.98
C ASP A 184 -8.46 21.82 4.76
N LEU A 185 -9.38 21.57 5.70
CA LEU A 185 -10.74 22.12 5.73
C LEU A 185 -10.82 23.52 6.34
N ALA A 186 -9.74 24.02 6.96
CA ALA A 186 -9.71 25.38 7.50
C ALA A 186 -9.84 26.44 6.39
N GLU A 187 -10.23 27.65 6.78
CA GLU A 187 -10.42 28.79 5.87
C GLU A 187 -9.16 29.09 5.05
N ASP A 188 -9.35 29.39 3.76
CA ASP A 188 -8.29 29.68 2.78
C ASP A 188 -7.24 28.57 2.59
N VAL A 189 -7.52 27.35 3.07
CA VAL A 189 -6.66 26.18 2.82
C VAL A 189 -7.20 25.38 1.62
N ARG A 190 -6.47 24.32 1.26
CA ARG A 190 -6.63 23.46 0.09
C ARG A 190 -8.06 23.03 -0.21
N LEU A 191 -8.88 22.69 0.79
CA LEU A 191 -10.25 22.19 0.57
C LEU A 191 -11.33 23.25 0.72
N HIS A 192 -11.00 24.52 1.01
CA HIS A 192 -12.00 25.57 1.24
C HIS A 192 -13.00 25.69 0.07
N TYR A 193 -12.48 25.68 -1.17
CA TYR A 193 -13.29 25.80 -2.39
C TYR A 193 -13.96 24.49 -2.86
N SER A 194 -13.89 23.41 -2.09
CA SER A 194 -14.53 22.13 -2.45
C SER A 194 -16.03 22.10 -2.13
N GLY A 195 -16.53 23.06 -1.35
CA GLY A 195 -17.90 23.08 -0.85
C GLY A 195 -18.19 21.93 0.12
N LEU A 196 -17.17 21.45 0.84
CA LEU A 196 -17.31 20.57 1.99
C LEU A 196 -17.69 21.38 3.23
N THR A 197 -18.54 20.81 4.08
CA THR A 197 -18.87 21.42 5.37
C THR A 197 -17.83 21.06 6.43
N PRO A 198 -17.65 21.90 7.47
CA PRO A 198 -16.77 21.57 8.60
C PRO A 198 -17.09 20.22 9.23
N LEU A 199 -16.07 19.56 9.77
CA LEU A 199 -16.23 18.28 10.49
C LEU A 199 -17.05 18.51 11.78
N THR A 200 -18.00 17.62 12.03
CA THR A 200 -18.68 17.52 13.32
C THR A 200 -17.93 16.56 14.24
N THR A 201 -18.20 16.62 15.55
CA THR A 201 -17.65 15.66 16.52
C THR A 201 -17.99 14.21 16.17
N HIS A 202 -19.16 13.98 15.57
CA HIS A 202 -19.56 12.66 15.09
C HIS A 202 -18.69 12.20 13.92
N ASP A 203 -18.47 13.07 12.92
CA ASP A 203 -17.60 12.78 11.78
C ASP A 203 -16.18 12.43 12.25
N GLU A 204 -15.62 13.21 13.17
CA GLU A 204 -14.30 12.95 13.74
C GLU A 204 -14.24 11.58 14.43
N THR A 205 -15.26 11.23 15.22
CA THR A 205 -15.32 9.94 15.92
C THR A 205 -15.37 8.78 14.93
N LEU A 206 -16.18 8.90 13.87
CA LEU A 206 -16.25 7.89 12.80
C LEU A 206 -14.90 7.72 12.10
N LEU A 207 -14.22 8.82 11.78
CA LEU A 207 -12.93 8.80 11.09
C LEU A 207 -11.80 8.24 11.98
N ARG A 208 -11.79 8.55 13.28
CA ARG A 208 -10.85 7.95 14.25
C ARG A 208 -11.06 6.45 14.36
N ASN A 209 -12.31 6.02 14.42
CA ASN A 209 -12.68 4.60 14.47
C ASN A 209 -12.30 3.88 13.17
N LEU A 210 -12.55 4.49 12.01
CA LEU A 210 -12.16 3.94 10.71
C LEU A 210 -10.64 3.75 10.62
N THR A 211 -9.88 4.80 10.98
CA THR A 211 -8.41 4.78 11.00
C THR A 211 -7.90 3.66 11.90
N SER A 212 -8.39 3.60 13.14
CA SER A 212 -7.95 2.60 14.11
C SER A 212 -8.28 1.19 13.61
N LYS A 213 -9.53 0.92 13.20
CA LYS A 213 -9.94 -0.41 12.74
C LYS A 213 -9.15 -0.87 11.52
N TYR A 214 -8.95 0.01 10.54
CA TYR A 214 -8.23 -0.34 9.31
C TYR A 214 -6.74 -0.58 9.57
N VAL A 215 -6.09 0.26 10.39
CA VAL A 215 -4.69 0.07 10.77
C VAL A 215 -4.49 -1.21 11.57
N HIS A 216 -5.36 -1.51 12.53
CA HIS A 216 -5.29 -2.76 13.30
C HIS A 216 -5.48 -3.98 12.40
N ALA A 217 -6.47 -3.96 11.50
CA ALA A 217 -6.67 -5.03 10.53
C ALA A 217 -5.44 -5.25 9.65
N LEU A 218 -4.82 -4.19 9.13
CA LEU A 218 -3.58 -4.29 8.35
C LEU A 218 -2.43 -4.86 9.18
N HIS A 219 -2.23 -4.34 10.39
CA HIS A 219 -1.18 -4.78 11.30
C HIS A 219 -1.31 -6.28 11.57
N ASP A 220 -2.49 -6.75 11.98
CA ASP A 220 -2.69 -8.14 12.38
C ASP A 220 -2.58 -9.10 11.19
N ASN A 221 -3.12 -8.73 10.03
CA ASN A 221 -3.01 -9.54 8.82
C ASN A 221 -1.55 -9.63 8.32
N ILE A 222 -0.79 -8.54 8.38
CA ILE A 222 0.64 -8.55 8.02
C ILE A 222 1.40 -9.39 9.06
N ALA A 223 1.28 -9.09 10.35
CA ALA A 223 1.98 -9.81 11.41
C ALA A 223 1.71 -11.33 11.34
N SER A 224 0.45 -11.73 11.20
CA SER A 224 0.06 -13.15 11.11
C SER A 224 0.64 -13.84 9.89
N ARG A 225 0.66 -13.18 8.71
CA ARG A 225 1.15 -13.80 7.46
C ARG A 225 2.68 -13.90 7.38
N PHE A 226 3.38 -13.11 8.18
CA PHE A 226 4.84 -13.11 8.25
C PHE A 226 5.41 -13.88 9.44
N LYS A 227 4.64 -14.09 10.52
CA LYS A 227 5.05 -14.73 11.80
C LYS A 227 5.96 -15.95 11.63
N ASP A 228 5.54 -16.94 10.85
CA ASP A 228 6.28 -18.20 10.72
C ASP A 228 7.46 -18.12 9.75
N SER A 229 7.42 -17.15 8.82
CA SER A 229 8.46 -16.95 7.82
C SER A 229 9.59 -16.04 8.31
N LEU A 230 9.35 -15.09 9.20
CA LEU A 230 10.38 -14.14 9.65
C LEU A 230 11.60 -14.82 10.29
N PRO A 231 11.46 -15.84 11.17
CA PRO A 231 12.62 -16.53 11.73
C PRO A 231 13.47 -17.22 10.65
N ILE A 232 12.80 -17.87 9.69
CA ILE A 232 13.45 -18.55 8.57
C ILE A 232 14.18 -17.54 7.68
N LEU A 233 13.51 -16.46 7.28
CA LEU A 233 14.09 -15.41 6.44
C LEU A 233 15.25 -14.69 7.14
N SER A 234 15.17 -14.52 8.46
CA SER A 234 16.26 -13.94 9.26
C SER A 234 17.47 -14.86 9.31
N ALA A 235 17.28 -16.18 9.38
CA ALA A 235 18.37 -17.15 9.38
C ALA A 235 19.18 -17.15 8.08
N PHE A 236 18.58 -16.76 6.95
CA PHE A 236 19.32 -16.58 5.69
C PHE A 236 20.35 -15.44 5.74
N LYS A 237 20.39 -14.63 6.81
CA LYS A 237 21.47 -13.65 7.04
C LYS A 237 22.85 -14.29 7.08
N ILE A 238 22.97 -15.58 7.40
CA ILE A 238 24.25 -16.32 7.31
C ILE A 238 24.85 -16.28 5.91
N PHE A 239 24.03 -16.10 4.87
CA PHE A 239 24.48 -16.02 3.48
C PHE A 239 24.73 -14.57 3.03
N ASP A 240 24.60 -13.59 3.91
CA ASP A 240 24.96 -12.20 3.60
C ASP A 240 26.48 -12.05 3.61
N PRO A 241 27.13 -11.83 2.45
CA PRO A 241 28.59 -11.78 2.35
C PRO A 241 29.18 -10.59 3.12
N VAL A 242 28.37 -9.59 3.47
CA VAL A 242 28.79 -8.42 4.26
C VAL A 242 28.71 -8.70 5.77
N ALA A 243 27.95 -9.72 6.19
CA ALA A 243 27.79 -10.08 7.59
C ALA A 243 28.84 -11.09 8.08
N VAL A 244 29.64 -11.67 7.17
CA VAL A 244 30.71 -12.62 7.51
C VAL A 244 31.87 -11.87 8.20
N PRO A 245 32.25 -12.23 9.44
CA PRO A 245 33.39 -11.62 10.12
C PRO A 245 34.71 -11.82 9.35
N PRO A 246 35.72 -10.96 9.53
CA PRO A 246 37.06 -11.21 9.00
C PRO A 246 37.63 -12.53 9.55
N MET A 247 38.42 -13.26 8.77
CA MET A 247 39.07 -14.51 9.23
C MET A 247 39.94 -14.32 10.49
N SER A 248 40.42 -13.10 10.75
CA SER A 248 41.21 -12.76 11.92
C SER A 248 40.38 -12.62 13.20
N ASP A 249 39.05 -12.65 13.10
CA ASP A 249 38.12 -12.45 14.22
C ASP A 249 37.68 -13.79 14.81
N HIS A 250 37.60 -13.88 16.14
CA HIS A 250 37.19 -15.09 16.85
C HIS A 250 35.75 -15.51 16.48
N GLY A 251 34.92 -14.55 16.07
CA GLY A 251 33.55 -14.81 15.60
C GLY A 251 33.45 -15.50 14.25
N PHE A 252 34.54 -15.65 13.48
CA PHE A 252 34.50 -16.30 12.16
C PHE A 252 34.21 -17.79 12.25
N SER A 253 34.80 -18.51 13.21
CA SER A 253 34.62 -19.96 13.36
C SER A 253 33.22 -20.36 13.87
N GLU A 254 32.53 -19.43 14.55
CA GLU A 254 31.20 -19.62 15.12
C GLU A 254 30.09 -18.96 14.29
N TYR A 255 30.45 -18.35 13.15
CA TYR A 255 29.50 -17.61 12.32
C TYR A 255 28.42 -18.53 11.75
N GLY A 256 27.16 -18.20 12.04
CA GLY A 256 25.97 -18.93 11.58
C GLY A 256 25.55 -20.11 12.45
N ASP A 257 26.25 -20.43 13.54
CA ASP A 257 25.89 -21.56 14.42
C ASP A 257 24.51 -21.40 15.09
N LYS A 258 24.12 -20.17 15.45
CA LYS A 258 22.83 -19.85 16.08
C LYS A 258 21.65 -19.89 15.12
N ASP A 259 21.91 -19.82 13.82
CA ASP A 259 20.89 -19.73 12.76
C ASP A 259 20.63 -21.08 12.07
N LYS A 260 21.31 -22.15 12.51
CA LYS A 260 21.17 -23.51 11.96
C LYS A 260 19.84 -24.18 12.27
N ASP A 261 19.26 -23.92 13.44
CA ASP A 261 18.03 -24.56 13.92
C ASP A 261 16.77 -24.24 13.08
N PRO A 262 16.46 -22.98 12.70
CA PRO A 262 15.32 -22.69 11.83
C PRO A 262 15.44 -23.25 10.40
N CYS A 263 16.65 -23.63 9.96
CA CYS A 263 16.93 -24.22 8.64
C CYS A 263 16.94 -25.75 8.62
N ARG A 264 16.65 -26.44 9.74
CA ARG A 264 16.53 -27.91 9.77
C ARG A 264 15.31 -28.37 8.99
N ILE A 265 15.48 -28.55 7.68
CA ILE A 265 14.59 -29.39 6.87
C ILE A 265 14.81 -30.83 7.38
N SER A 266 13.81 -31.40 8.04
CA SER A 266 13.79 -32.82 8.36
C SER A 266 13.72 -33.62 7.07
N VAL A 267 14.89 -33.95 6.50
CA VAL A 267 15.00 -34.97 5.46
C VAL A 267 14.83 -36.30 6.18
N SER A 268 13.64 -36.90 6.06
CA SER A 268 13.47 -38.32 6.39
C SER A 268 14.50 -39.08 5.57
N ALA A 269 15.44 -39.76 6.22
CA ALA A 269 16.43 -40.60 5.59
C ALA A 269 15.73 -41.76 4.87
N GLY A 270 15.30 -41.53 3.63
CA GLY A 270 15.03 -42.58 2.66
C GLY A 270 16.36 -43.13 2.19
N ASP A 271 16.58 -44.40 2.46
CA ASP A 271 17.78 -45.19 2.24
C ASP A 271 18.24 -45.14 0.76
N TRP A 272 19.16 -44.22 0.43
CA TRP A 272 19.85 -44.20 -0.86
C TRP A 272 21.10 -45.09 -0.79
N ARG A 273 20.92 -46.41 -0.91
CA ARG A 273 22.04 -47.27 -1.29
C ARG A 273 22.41 -46.99 -2.74
N MET A 274 23.61 -46.44 -2.95
CA MET A 274 24.30 -46.44 -4.23
C MET A 274 24.47 -47.90 -4.68
N LYS A 275 23.76 -48.33 -5.74
CA LYS A 275 24.09 -49.57 -6.44
C LYS A 275 25.36 -49.33 -7.27
N GLY A 276 26.36 -50.18 -7.05
CA GLY A 276 27.62 -50.20 -7.80
C GLY A 276 27.45 -50.67 -9.25
N PRO A 277 28.50 -50.54 -10.09
CA PRO A 277 28.40 -50.54 -11.55
C PRO A 277 28.43 -51.93 -12.22
N GLU A 278 27.83 -52.97 -11.62
CA GLU A 278 27.92 -54.35 -12.18
C GLU A 278 26.71 -54.84 -13.00
N ASP A 279 25.63 -54.09 -13.13
CA ASP A 279 24.48 -54.52 -13.96
C ASP A 279 24.45 -53.83 -15.34
N ARG A 280 25.42 -54.16 -16.22
CA ARG A 280 25.26 -54.03 -17.67
C ARG A 280 25.02 -55.40 -18.30
N GLY A 281 23.78 -55.85 -18.19
CA GLY A 281 23.23 -56.95 -18.98
C GLY A 281 22.94 -56.50 -20.41
N ILE A 282 23.60 -57.15 -21.35
CA ILE A 282 23.46 -57.07 -22.80
C ILE A 282 22.04 -57.51 -23.20
N TYR A 283 21.38 -56.76 -24.07
CA TYR A 283 20.33 -57.31 -24.94
C TYR A 283 20.58 -56.85 -26.38
N LEU A 284 20.94 -57.83 -27.22
CA LEU A 284 20.66 -57.87 -28.65
C LEU A 284 19.15 -57.97 -28.88
#